data_AF-A0A944RVA6-F1
#
_entry.id   AF-A0A944RVA6-F1
#
_cell.length_a   1.000
_cell.length_b   1.000
_cell.length_c   1.000
_cell.angle_alpha   90.00
_cell.angle_beta   90.00
_cell.angle_gamma   90.00
#
_symmetry.space_group_name_H-M   'P 1'
#
loop_
_entity.id
_entity.type
_entity.pdbx_description
1 polymer ?
#
loop_
_entity_poly.entity_id
_entity_poly.type
_entity_poly.pdbx_seq_one_letter_code
_entity_poly.pdbx_strand_id
1 'polypeptide(L)'
;MTGLFTGRAFALGTALSLVINIAFPYALLAMHTAGMSSDYITAGAVFLFFLIIGIVNPLLRLVRRSWGLSRAELVIIYVMMLMASAIPTWGLTANLIPMLPALHYYATPENNWSELLHPFVAGWLVPTDELAIRYFFEGLPQGHPVPWDAWFVPLAAWCSFMIAIYLMMISMTIILRRQWVDYDRLTFPLAQLPMEMVEPGDRDEIFSPFLKNPLMWVGFAIPFLSLSTLGLNHYFPYIPELEFSHYLFIRPLSQSLHLFVSFTVLGLAYFLSLDVGMSIWLFHLLTKTQMGVENLVGYSLPGTHELFTEGSLTVAHQGMGAMLALVVVGLWTSRRHLRDVVNRVRRRGPQVDDSDEILSYRQAAIILCCATLFALIWLVATGIPVVVAIVFLVVAFAIFYGLSRIVA
;
A
#
# COMPACT_ATOMS: atom_id res chain seq x y z
N MET A 1 -0.77 -19.24 25.04
CA MET A 1 -1.26 -18.36 23.96
C MET A 1 -2.24 -19.09 23.03
N THR A 2 -3.27 -19.76 23.55
CA THR A 2 -4.12 -20.72 22.79
C THR A 2 -5.56 -20.26 22.57
N GLY A 3 -5.86 -18.97 22.73
CA GLY A 3 -7.22 -18.42 22.59
C GLY A 3 -7.33 -17.25 21.59
N LEU A 4 -6.47 -17.20 20.57
CA LEU A 4 -6.37 -16.01 19.71
C LEU A 4 -7.37 -16.01 18.54
N PHE A 5 -7.73 -17.16 17.98
CA PHE A 5 -8.55 -17.23 16.77
C PHE A 5 -9.97 -17.71 17.07
N THR A 6 -10.97 -16.85 16.90
CA THR A 6 -12.38 -17.23 17.02
C THR A 6 -13.06 -17.19 15.66
N GLY A 7 -13.95 -18.14 15.40
CA GLY A 7 -14.71 -18.19 14.15
C GLY A 7 -15.54 -16.92 13.90
N ARG A 8 -16.01 -16.26 14.97
CA ARG A 8 -16.76 -15.00 14.86
C ARG A 8 -15.89 -13.83 14.38
N ALA A 9 -14.65 -13.71 14.86
CA ALA A 9 -13.74 -12.67 14.41
C ALA A 9 -13.33 -12.87 12.95
N PHE A 10 -13.08 -14.12 12.56
CA PHE A 10 -12.78 -14.45 11.16
C PHE A 10 -13.97 -14.17 10.24
N ALA A 11 -15.20 -14.54 10.63
CA ALA A 11 -16.39 -14.27 9.85
C ALA A 11 -16.65 -12.76 9.68
N LEU A 12 -16.56 -12.00 10.78
CA LEU A 12 -16.74 -10.55 10.75
C LEU A 12 -15.64 -9.85 9.95
N GLY A 13 -14.38 -10.26 10.13
CA GLY A 13 -13.25 -9.77 9.35
C GLY A 13 -13.43 -10.06 7.86
N THR A 14 -13.84 -11.28 7.48
CA THR A 14 -14.12 -11.64 6.08
C THR A 14 -15.25 -10.80 5.50
N ALA A 15 -16.36 -10.61 6.23
CA ALA A 15 -17.48 -9.78 5.79
C ALA A 15 -17.05 -8.32 5.53
N LEU A 16 -16.24 -7.75 6.43
CA LEU A 16 -15.73 -6.37 6.27
C LEU A 16 -14.69 -6.26 5.15
N SER A 17 -13.82 -7.25 4.99
CA SER A 17 -12.90 -7.34 3.86
C SER A 17 -13.67 -7.40 2.53
N LEU A 18 -14.78 -8.14 2.46
CA LEU A 18 -15.66 -8.15 1.29
C LEU A 18 -16.31 -6.79 1.03
N VAL A 19 -16.78 -6.11 2.08
CA VAL A 19 -17.32 -4.74 1.96
C VAL A 19 -16.25 -3.80 1.39
N ILE A 20 -15.01 -3.85 1.89
CA ILE A 20 -13.90 -3.05 1.36
C ILE A 20 -13.66 -3.34 -0.13
N ASN A 21 -13.63 -4.60 -0.52
CA ASN A 21 -13.34 -5.02 -1.90
C ASN A 21 -14.48 -4.76 -2.89
N ILE A 22 -15.71 -4.50 -2.42
CA ILE A 22 -16.85 -4.15 -3.28
C ILE A 22 -17.10 -2.65 -3.26
N ALA A 23 -17.26 -2.07 -2.07
CA ALA A 23 -17.67 -0.68 -1.90
C ALA A 23 -16.61 0.32 -2.35
N PHE A 24 -15.32 0.06 -2.09
CA PHE A 24 -14.28 1.03 -2.41
C PHE A 24 -13.97 1.11 -3.91
N PRO A 25 -13.82 -0.01 -4.65
CA PRO A 25 -13.72 0.07 -6.11
C PRO A 25 -14.96 0.68 -6.75
N TYR A 26 -16.16 0.37 -6.24
CA TYR A 26 -17.38 0.99 -6.76
C TYR A 26 -17.38 2.51 -6.52
N ALA A 27 -17.02 2.95 -5.32
CA ALA A 27 -16.93 4.36 -5.00
C ALA A 27 -15.88 5.08 -5.87
N LEU A 28 -14.74 4.45 -6.13
CA LEU A 28 -13.67 5.05 -6.93
C LEU A 28 -13.97 5.02 -8.44
N LEU A 29 -14.32 3.85 -8.98
CA LEU A 29 -14.42 3.59 -10.42
C LEU A 29 -15.79 3.96 -10.99
N ALA A 30 -16.89 3.72 -10.26
CA ALA A 30 -18.23 4.02 -10.75
C ALA A 30 -18.67 5.43 -10.31
N MET A 31 -18.52 5.75 -9.03
CA MET A 31 -18.98 7.03 -8.49
C MET A 31 -17.96 8.17 -8.67
N HIS A 32 -16.73 7.88 -9.11
CA HIS A 32 -15.66 8.87 -9.27
C HIS A 32 -15.38 9.68 -7.99
N THR A 33 -15.52 9.03 -6.84
CA THR A 33 -15.30 9.64 -5.52
C THR A 33 -13.94 9.29 -4.92
N ALA A 34 -13.58 9.93 -3.80
CA ALA A 34 -12.30 9.74 -3.13
C ALA A 34 -12.04 8.26 -2.78
N GLY A 35 -10.88 7.75 -3.21
CA GLY A 35 -10.47 6.38 -2.94
C GLY A 35 -10.01 6.19 -1.49
N MET A 36 -10.87 5.64 -0.63
CA MET A 36 -10.56 5.36 0.78
C MET A 36 -9.49 4.26 0.99
N SER A 37 -8.99 3.66 -0.08
CA SER A 37 -7.95 2.63 -0.10
C SER A 37 -6.79 2.95 -1.04
N SER A 38 -6.69 4.18 -1.53
CA SER A 38 -5.67 4.57 -2.51
C SER A 38 -4.25 4.58 -1.93
N ASP A 39 -4.12 4.75 -0.60
CA ASP A 39 -2.85 4.97 0.08
C ASP A 39 -2.52 3.87 1.11
N TYR A 40 -1.23 3.75 1.43
CA TYR A 40 -0.68 2.82 2.42
C TYR A 40 -1.20 3.04 3.86
N ILE A 41 -1.84 4.17 4.13
CA ILE A 41 -2.45 4.50 5.44
C ILE A 41 -3.72 3.66 5.68
N THR A 42 -4.31 3.07 4.62
CA THR A 42 -5.50 2.22 4.70
C THR A 42 -6.68 2.90 5.41
N ALA A 43 -6.92 4.18 5.09
CA ALA A 43 -7.87 5.05 5.78
C ALA A 43 -9.26 4.41 5.95
N GLY A 44 -9.75 3.70 4.92
CA GLY A 44 -11.03 3.01 4.98
C GLY A 44 -11.07 1.85 5.99
N ALA A 45 -9.96 1.11 6.16
CA ALA A 45 -9.88 0.07 7.19
C ALA A 45 -9.88 0.68 8.60
N VAL A 46 -9.16 1.78 8.81
CA VAL A 46 -9.15 2.53 10.07
C VAL A 46 -10.54 3.10 10.38
N PHE A 47 -11.24 3.65 9.39
CA PHE A 47 -12.59 4.17 9.55
C PHE A 47 -13.59 3.07 9.94
N LEU A 48 -13.61 1.94 9.22
CA LEU A 48 -14.46 0.81 9.58
C LEU A 48 -14.11 0.27 10.98
N PHE A 49 -12.83 0.24 11.32
CA PHE A 49 -12.38 -0.17 12.64
C PHE A 49 -12.87 0.77 13.75
N PHE A 50 -12.87 2.09 13.50
CA PHE A 50 -13.47 3.08 14.38
C PHE A 50 -14.96 2.84 14.59
N LEU A 51 -15.72 2.54 13.53
CA LEU A 51 -17.14 2.19 13.65
C LEU A 51 -17.36 0.92 14.47
N ILE A 52 -16.49 -0.09 14.32
CA ILE A 52 -16.58 -1.32 15.13
C ILE A 52 -16.37 -1.01 16.61
N ILE A 53 -15.34 -0.22 16.93
CA ILE A 53 -14.99 0.06 18.33
C ILE A 53 -15.93 1.07 18.98
N GLY A 54 -16.38 2.08 18.23
CA GLY A 54 -17.24 3.15 18.73
C GLY A 54 -18.73 2.84 18.73
N ILE A 55 -19.19 1.94 17.87
CA ILE A 55 -20.62 1.67 17.69
C ILE A 55 -20.91 0.18 17.88
N VAL A 56 -20.37 -0.70 17.02
CA VAL A 56 -20.78 -2.11 16.98
C VAL A 56 -20.45 -2.84 18.29
N ASN A 57 -19.22 -2.75 18.78
CA ASN A 57 -18.77 -3.44 19.98
C ASN A 57 -19.46 -2.93 21.26
N PRO A 58 -19.63 -1.60 21.48
CA PRO A 58 -20.47 -1.06 22.53
C PRO A 58 -21.91 -1.56 22.48
N LEU A 59 -22.55 -1.55 21.30
CA LEU A 59 -23.92 -2.06 21.13
C LEU A 59 -24.02 -3.55 21.46
N LEU A 60 -23.06 -4.36 21.01
CA LEU A 60 -23.01 -5.79 21.36
C LEU A 60 -22.89 -5.99 22.87
N ARG A 61 -22.03 -5.21 23.55
CA ARG A 61 -21.86 -5.26 25.02
C ARG A 61 -23.10 -4.79 25.77
N LEU A 62 -23.85 -3.82 25.23
CA LEU A 62 -25.13 -3.34 25.77
C LEU A 62 -26.21 -4.42 25.69
N VAL A 63 -26.28 -5.17 24.59
CA VAL A 63 -27.23 -6.28 24.45
C VAL A 63 -26.83 -7.44 25.36
N ARG A 64 -25.59 -7.91 25.25
CA ARG A 64 -25.00 -8.94 26.12
C ARG A 64 -23.50 -8.73 26.24
N ARG A 65 -23.00 -8.53 27.46
CA ARG A 65 -21.55 -8.32 27.72
C ARG A 65 -20.66 -9.40 27.08
N SER A 66 -21.10 -10.67 27.05
CA SER A 66 -20.36 -11.78 26.43
C SER A 66 -20.27 -11.72 24.90
N TRP A 67 -21.10 -10.92 24.23
CA TRP A 67 -21.03 -10.70 22.78
C TRP A 67 -19.99 -9.66 22.39
N GLY A 68 -19.45 -8.92 23.36
CA GLY A 68 -18.31 -8.03 23.14
C GLY A 68 -17.14 -8.77 22.50
N LEU A 69 -16.51 -8.11 21.54
CA LEU A 69 -15.28 -8.54 20.93
C LEU A 69 -14.12 -8.31 21.90
N SER A 70 -13.24 -9.29 21.99
CA SER A 70 -12.00 -9.22 22.75
C SER A 70 -10.92 -8.46 21.96
N ARG A 71 -9.87 -8.02 22.67
CA ARG A 71 -8.72 -7.34 22.05
C ARG A 71 -8.10 -8.16 20.91
N ALA A 72 -7.93 -9.47 21.12
CA ALA A 72 -7.38 -10.37 20.11
C ALA A 72 -8.25 -10.41 18.84
N GLU A 73 -9.57 -10.48 19.01
CA GLU A 73 -10.52 -10.52 17.90
C GLU A 73 -10.54 -9.23 17.10
N LEU A 74 -10.51 -8.09 17.80
CA LEU A 74 -10.42 -6.77 17.16
C LEU A 74 -9.13 -6.63 16.34
N VAL A 75 -7.99 -7.07 16.89
CA VAL A 75 -6.71 -7.06 16.17
C VAL A 75 -6.77 -7.95 14.92
N ILE A 76 -7.36 -9.14 15.00
CA ILE A 76 -7.53 -10.03 13.82
C ILE A 76 -8.39 -9.35 12.76
N ILE A 77 -9.54 -8.81 13.14
CA ILE A 77 -10.44 -8.12 12.22
C ILE A 77 -9.73 -6.95 11.53
N TYR A 78 -8.97 -6.16 12.31
CA TYR A 78 -8.20 -5.04 11.77
C TYR A 78 -7.13 -5.48 10.76
N VAL A 79 -6.34 -6.50 11.10
CA VAL A 79 -5.30 -7.05 10.19
C VAL A 79 -5.93 -7.59 8.91
N MET A 80 -7.08 -8.28 8.99
CA MET A 80 -7.80 -8.76 7.80
C MET A 80 -8.28 -7.61 6.92
N MET A 81 -8.81 -6.53 7.50
CA MET A 81 -9.23 -5.34 6.75
C MET A 81 -8.05 -4.59 6.13
N LEU A 82 -6.94 -4.45 6.87
CA LEU A 82 -5.73 -3.79 6.39
C LEU A 82 -5.18 -4.51 5.15
N MET A 83 -5.03 -5.83 5.22
CA MET A 83 -4.62 -6.65 4.07
C MET A 83 -5.60 -6.54 2.89
N ALA A 84 -6.91 -6.55 3.17
CA ALA A 84 -7.95 -6.45 2.16
C ALA A 84 -8.02 -5.07 1.48
N SER A 85 -7.54 -4.01 2.13
CA SER A 85 -7.58 -2.65 1.60
C SER A 85 -6.46 -2.34 0.61
N ALA A 86 -5.35 -3.09 0.61
CA ALA A 86 -4.19 -2.80 -0.23
C ALA A 86 -4.37 -3.18 -1.71
N ILE A 87 -5.31 -4.08 -2.03
CA ILE A 87 -5.46 -4.68 -3.37
C ILE A 87 -6.50 -3.98 -4.29
N PRO A 88 -7.70 -3.62 -3.82
CA PRO A 88 -8.85 -3.45 -4.71
C PRO A 88 -8.89 -2.13 -5.51
N THR A 89 -8.08 -1.13 -5.16
CA THR A 89 -8.04 0.16 -5.87
C THR A 89 -6.68 0.38 -6.52
N TRP A 90 -5.96 1.43 -6.15
CA TRP A 90 -4.69 1.82 -6.77
C TRP A 90 -3.59 0.77 -6.60
N GLY A 91 -3.62 -0.01 -5.52
CA GLY A 91 -2.57 -0.99 -5.26
C GLY A 91 -2.49 -2.14 -6.27
N LEU A 92 -3.59 -2.47 -6.97
CA LEU A 92 -3.56 -3.49 -8.02
C LEU A 92 -4.71 -3.37 -9.01
N THR A 93 -5.96 -3.58 -8.57
CA THR A 93 -7.08 -3.87 -9.47
C THR A 93 -7.42 -2.69 -10.38
N ALA A 94 -7.40 -1.45 -9.89
CA ALA A 94 -7.70 -0.27 -10.69
C ALA A 94 -6.64 0.03 -11.76
N ASN A 95 -5.44 -0.53 -11.63
CA ASN A 95 -4.36 -0.40 -12.61
C ASN A 95 -4.30 -1.60 -13.55
N LEU A 96 -4.22 -2.80 -12.99
CA LEU A 96 -4.01 -4.03 -13.76
C LEU A 96 -5.17 -4.29 -14.72
N ILE A 97 -6.41 -4.28 -14.23
CA ILE A 97 -7.60 -4.68 -15.01
C ILE A 97 -7.76 -3.83 -16.29
N PRO A 98 -7.73 -2.49 -16.26
CA PRO A 98 -7.83 -1.69 -17.48
C PRO A 98 -6.57 -1.78 -18.37
N MET A 99 -5.40 -2.07 -17.79
CA MET A 99 -4.16 -2.17 -18.57
C MET A 99 -4.13 -3.41 -19.48
N LEU A 100 -4.80 -4.52 -19.10
CA LEU A 100 -4.84 -5.74 -19.91
C LEU A 100 -5.47 -5.52 -21.30
N PRO A 101 -6.71 -4.99 -21.42
CA PRO A 101 -7.34 -4.74 -22.72
C PRO A 101 -6.81 -3.47 -23.41
N ALA A 102 -6.21 -2.52 -22.68
CA ALA A 102 -5.75 -1.24 -23.22
C ALA A 102 -4.79 -1.40 -24.40
N LEU A 103 -3.89 -2.38 -24.36
CA LEU A 103 -2.92 -2.63 -25.42
C LEU A 103 -3.58 -2.93 -26.79
N HIS A 104 -4.71 -3.62 -26.76
CA HIS A 104 -5.47 -3.96 -27.97
C HIS A 104 -6.49 -2.87 -28.31
N TYR A 105 -7.16 -2.29 -27.30
CA TYR A 105 -8.18 -1.28 -27.51
C TYR A 105 -7.64 0.04 -28.08
N TYR A 106 -6.47 0.50 -27.59
CA TYR A 106 -5.85 1.75 -28.05
C TYR A 106 -4.89 1.57 -29.23
N ALA A 107 -4.82 0.38 -29.83
CA ALA A 107 -4.02 0.16 -31.03
C ALA A 107 -4.65 0.89 -32.22
N THR A 108 -3.90 1.80 -32.85
CA THR A 108 -4.35 2.53 -34.04
C THR A 108 -3.32 2.45 -35.17
N PRO A 109 -3.71 2.68 -36.43
CA PRO A 109 -2.77 2.71 -37.55
C PRO A 109 -1.67 3.79 -37.42
N GLU A 110 -1.88 4.82 -36.59
CA GLU A 110 -0.88 5.88 -36.36
C GLU A 110 0.19 5.46 -35.36
N ASN A 111 -0.15 4.64 -34.37
CA ASN A 111 0.79 4.18 -33.35
C ASN A 111 1.44 2.82 -33.67
N ASN A 112 0.86 2.06 -34.61
CA ASN A 112 1.34 0.76 -35.07
C ASN A 112 1.56 -0.26 -33.94
N TRP A 113 0.81 -0.18 -32.84
CA TRP A 113 0.97 -1.08 -31.70
C TRP A 113 0.70 -2.55 -32.04
N SER A 114 -0.16 -2.81 -33.02
CA SER A 114 -0.43 -4.16 -33.51
C SER A 114 0.79 -4.86 -34.10
N GLU A 115 1.68 -4.11 -34.76
CA GLU A 115 2.90 -4.65 -35.34
C GLU A 115 4.07 -4.60 -34.33
N LEU A 116 4.13 -3.55 -33.51
CA LEU A 116 5.27 -3.29 -32.62
C LEU A 116 5.18 -4.00 -31.27
N LEU A 117 3.99 -4.22 -30.73
CA LEU A 117 3.79 -4.70 -29.35
C LEU A 117 3.07 -6.05 -29.27
N HIS A 118 1.98 -6.25 -30.03
CA HIS A 118 1.17 -7.48 -29.94
C HIS A 118 1.99 -8.77 -30.14
N PRO A 119 2.99 -8.85 -31.05
CA PRO A 119 3.79 -10.06 -31.24
C PRO A 119 4.61 -10.48 -30.01
N PHE A 120 4.88 -9.55 -29.09
CA PHE A 120 5.66 -9.79 -27.88
C PHE A 120 4.79 -10.05 -26.65
N VAL A 121 3.46 -10.01 -26.78
CA VAL A 121 2.54 -10.26 -25.67
C VAL A 121 1.99 -11.67 -25.75
N ALA A 122 2.23 -12.44 -24.69
CA ALA A 122 1.70 -13.79 -24.60
C ALA A 122 0.15 -13.74 -24.49
N GLY A 123 -0.55 -14.46 -25.36
CA GLY A 123 -2.02 -14.42 -25.44
C GLY A 123 -2.77 -14.90 -24.19
N TRP A 124 -2.08 -15.52 -23.23
CA TRP A 124 -2.66 -15.89 -21.93
C TRP A 124 -2.60 -14.77 -20.88
N LEU A 125 -1.92 -13.66 -21.15
CA LEU A 125 -1.78 -12.52 -20.21
C LEU A 125 -2.88 -11.48 -20.33
N VAL A 126 -3.55 -11.42 -21.47
CA VAL A 126 -4.49 -10.36 -21.84
C VAL A 126 -5.69 -10.97 -22.56
N PRO A 127 -6.90 -10.38 -22.42
CA PRO A 127 -8.04 -10.81 -23.20
C PRO A 127 -7.77 -10.51 -24.70
N THR A 128 -8.05 -11.49 -25.56
CA THR A 128 -7.85 -11.38 -27.02
C THR A 128 -9.14 -11.19 -27.81
N ASP A 129 -10.30 -11.39 -27.17
CA ASP A 129 -11.60 -11.19 -27.81
C ASP A 129 -11.91 -9.69 -27.91
N GLU A 130 -11.94 -9.18 -29.15
CA GLU A 130 -12.23 -7.77 -29.45
C GLU A 130 -13.56 -7.29 -28.88
N LEU A 131 -14.58 -8.16 -28.86
CA LEU A 131 -15.90 -7.82 -28.37
C LEU A 131 -15.85 -7.65 -26.84
N ALA A 132 -15.18 -8.56 -26.13
CA ALA A 132 -14.99 -8.48 -24.69
C ALA A 132 -14.17 -7.25 -24.28
N ILE A 133 -13.16 -6.89 -25.08
CA ILE A 133 -12.33 -5.70 -24.91
C ILE A 133 -13.16 -4.42 -25.08
N ARG A 134 -14.00 -4.34 -26.14
CA ARG A 134 -14.89 -3.20 -26.35
C ARG A 134 -15.93 -3.07 -25.24
N TYR A 135 -16.56 -4.17 -24.83
CA TYR A 135 -17.54 -4.16 -23.74
C TYR A 135 -16.96 -3.67 -22.41
N PHE A 136 -15.66 -3.87 -22.18
CA PHE A 136 -14.99 -3.33 -21.00
C PHE A 136 -14.91 -1.79 -21.01
N PHE A 137 -14.56 -1.18 -22.14
CA PHE A 137 -14.38 0.28 -22.23
C PHE A 137 -15.66 1.04 -22.60
N GLU A 138 -16.46 0.51 -23.52
CA GLU A 138 -17.67 1.15 -24.06
C GLU A 138 -18.93 0.79 -23.24
N GLY A 139 -18.84 -0.21 -22.37
CA GLY A 139 -19.93 -0.71 -21.55
C GLY A 139 -20.59 -1.96 -22.14
N LEU A 140 -20.95 -2.88 -21.25
CA LEU A 140 -21.64 -4.12 -21.60
C LEU A 140 -23.12 -3.81 -21.96
N PRO A 141 -23.63 -4.26 -23.12
CA PRO A 141 -25.03 -4.06 -23.46
C PRO A 141 -25.98 -4.70 -22.44
N GLN A 142 -27.12 -4.05 -22.17
CA GLN A 142 -28.08 -4.54 -21.17
C GLN A 142 -28.57 -5.96 -21.51
N GLY A 143 -28.56 -6.84 -20.51
CA GLY A 143 -29.02 -8.23 -20.64
C GLY A 143 -27.97 -9.21 -21.15
N HIS A 144 -26.79 -8.74 -21.57
CA HIS A 144 -25.67 -9.64 -21.91
C HIS A 144 -24.92 -10.08 -20.64
N PRO A 145 -24.52 -11.36 -20.53
CA PRO A 145 -23.65 -11.81 -19.45
C PRO A 145 -22.22 -11.27 -19.64
N VAL A 146 -21.49 -11.12 -18.54
CA VAL A 146 -20.05 -10.79 -18.57
C VAL A 146 -19.31 -11.92 -19.30
N PRO A 147 -18.44 -11.61 -20.29
CA PRO A 147 -17.74 -12.62 -21.10
C PRO A 147 -16.56 -13.24 -20.33
N TRP A 148 -16.85 -14.01 -19.26
CA TRP A 148 -15.84 -14.58 -18.37
C TRP A 148 -14.83 -15.49 -19.07
N ASP A 149 -15.20 -16.12 -20.18
CA ASP A 149 -14.32 -17.00 -20.95
C ASP A 149 -13.07 -16.26 -21.47
N ALA A 150 -13.21 -14.99 -21.85
CA ALA A 150 -12.10 -14.17 -22.31
C ALA A 150 -11.20 -13.69 -21.17
N TRP A 151 -11.70 -13.64 -19.93
CA TRP A 151 -11.03 -13.04 -18.77
C TRP A 151 -10.43 -14.07 -17.81
N PHE A 152 -10.99 -15.27 -17.73
CA PHE A 152 -10.60 -16.25 -16.72
C PHE A 152 -9.12 -16.61 -16.78
N VAL A 153 -8.59 -16.89 -17.98
CA VAL A 153 -7.18 -17.28 -18.17
C VAL A 153 -6.23 -16.13 -17.82
N PRO A 154 -6.38 -14.91 -18.38
CA PRO A 154 -5.59 -13.75 -17.98
C PRO A 154 -5.61 -13.49 -16.47
N LEU A 155 -6.79 -13.49 -15.86
CA LEU A 155 -6.93 -13.21 -14.43
C LEU A 155 -6.27 -14.30 -13.58
N ALA A 156 -6.49 -15.58 -13.88
CA ALA A 156 -5.87 -16.68 -13.16
C ALA A 156 -4.34 -16.64 -13.26
N ALA A 157 -3.81 -16.32 -14.45
CA ALA A 157 -2.40 -16.17 -14.69
C ALA A 157 -1.78 -15.04 -13.84
N TRP A 158 -2.38 -13.85 -13.84
CA TRP A 158 -1.93 -12.73 -13.00
C TRP A 158 -2.10 -13.01 -11.51
N CYS A 159 -3.23 -13.60 -11.08
CA CYS A 159 -3.43 -13.99 -9.69
C CYS A 159 -2.34 -14.93 -9.18
N SER A 160 -1.92 -15.91 -10.00
CA SER A 160 -0.83 -16.82 -9.63
C SER A 160 0.49 -16.09 -9.37
N PHE A 161 0.82 -15.11 -10.22
CA PHE A 161 2.00 -14.28 -10.06
C PHE A 161 1.91 -13.38 -8.82
N MET A 162 0.76 -12.76 -8.59
CA MET A 162 0.52 -11.91 -7.42
C MET A 162 0.64 -12.69 -6.11
N ILE A 163 0.08 -13.91 -6.05
CA ILE A 163 0.25 -14.79 -4.88
C ILE A 163 1.73 -15.05 -4.61
N ALA A 164 2.54 -15.31 -5.65
CA ALA A 164 3.97 -15.50 -5.49
C ALA A 164 4.67 -14.24 -4.96
N ILE A 165 4.35 -13.06 -5.48
CA ILE A 165 4.91 -11.79 -5.00
C ILE A 165 4.51 -11.52 -3.53
N TYR A 166 3.26 -11.75 -3.15
CA TYR A 166 2.82 -11.59 -1.76
C TYR A 166 3.49 -12.60 -0.82
N LEU A 167 3.63 -13.86 -1.23
CA LEU A 167 4.36 -14.88 -0.45
C LEU A 167 5.83 -14.50 -0.27
N MET A 168 6.45 -13.92 -1.30
CA MET A 168 7.80 -13.37 -1.23
C MET A 168 7.89 -12.24 -0.20
N MET A 169 6.99 -11.25 -0.28
CA MET A 169 6.94 -10.12 0.66
C MET A 169 6.69 -10.58 2.11
N ILE A 170 5.72 -11.47 2.34
CA ILE A 170 5.42 -12.01 3.67
C ILE A 170 6.63 -12.76 4.24
N SER A 171 7.26 -13.62 3.44
CA SER A 171 8.43 -14.40 3.89
C SER A 171 9.61 -13.50 4.23
N MET A 172 9.82 -12.45 3.43
CA MET A 172 10.83 -11.44 3.67
C MET A 172 10.58 -10.68 4.98
N THR A 173 9.34 -10.22 5.21
CA THR A 173 8.97 -9.54 6.45
C THR A 173 9.16 -10.46 7.65
N ILE A 174 8.82 -11.75 7.57
CA ILE A 174 9.07 -12.71 8.66
C ILE A 174 10.58 -12.81 8.98
N ILE A 175 11.43 -12.88 7.95
CA ILE A 175 12.88 -12.97 8.13
C ILE A 175 13.46 -11.67 8.73
N LEU A 176 12.99 -10.51 8.29
CA LEU A 176 13.54 -9.20 8.67
C LEU A 176 12.88 -8.62 9.93
N ARG A 177 11.69 -9.10 10.33
CA ARG A 177 10.92 -8.58 11.47
C ARG A 177 11.78 -8.43 12.71
N ARG A 178 12.51 -9.48 13.10
CA ARG A 178 13.34 -9.43 14.32
C ARG A 178 14.41 -8.34 14.25
N GLN A 179 15.05 -8.20 13.09
CA GLN A 179 16.01 -7.13 12.87
C GLN A 179 15.36 -5.75 13.01
N TRP A 180 14.19 -5.55 12.40
CA TRP A 180 13.51 -4.26 12.39
C TRP A 180 12.89 -3.88 13.73
N VAL A 181 12.30 -4.85 14.44
CA VAL A 181 11.58 -4.64 15.69
C VAL A 181 12.52 -4.64 16.88
N ASP A 182 13.39 -5.64 17.02
CA ASP A 182 14.17 -5.83 18.26
C ASP A 182 15.48 -5.03 18.23
N TYR A 183 16.17 -5.03 17.09
CA TYR A 183 17.49 -4.42 16.93
C TYR A 183 17.41 -2.97 16.43
N ASP A 184 16.67 -2.71 15.36
CA ASP A 184 16.53 -1.38 14.76
C ASP A 184 15.43 -0.54 15.46
N ARG A 185 14.53 -1.18 16.21
CA ARG A 185 13.46 -0.56 17.01
C ARG A 185 12.63 0.48 16.26
N LEU A 186 12.15 0.10 15.06
CA LEU A 186 11.24 0.94 14.29
C LEU A 186 9.94 1.20 15.07
N THR A 187 9.40 2.41 14.92
CA THR A 187 8.29 2.92 15.76
C THR A 187 6.90 2.59 15.21
N PHE A 188 6.80 2.12 13.96
CA PHE A 188 5.57 1.72 13.27
C PHE A 188 4.37 2.67 13.54
N PRO A 189 4.45 3.95 13.14
CA PRO A 189 3.43 4.96 13.50
C PRO A 189 1.99 4.55 13.15
N LEU A 190 1.79 3.87 12.02
CA LEU A 190 0.48 3.43 11.55
C LEU A 190 -0.18 2.38 12.46
N ALA A 191 0.61 1.65 13.24
CA ALA A 191 0.09 0.65 14.17
C ALA A 191 -0.35 1.25 15.51
N GLN A 192 0.07 2.47 15.85
CA GLN A 192 -0.19 3.05 17.17
C GLN A 192 -1.67 3.36 17.40
N LEU A 193 -2.33 4.03 16.44
CA LEU A 193 -3.75 4.38 16.56
C LEU A 193 -4.65 3.14 16.78
N PRO A 194 -4.57 2.08 15.95
CA PRO A 194 -5.35 0.86 16.18
C PRO A 194 -5.07 0.20 17.53
N MET A 195 -3.82 0.25 18.00
CA MET A 195 -3.40 -0.34 19.29
C MET A 195 -3.98 0.42 20.48
N GLU A 196 -4.04 1.75 20.42
CA GLU A 196 -4.70 2.61 21.40
C GLU A 196 -6.22 2.39 21.42
N MET A 197 -6.85 2.25 20.24
CA MET A 197 -8.29 2.04 20.16
C MET A 197 -8.75 0.72 20.82
N VAL A 198 -7.91 -0.33 20.79
CA VAL A 198 -8.21 -1.64 21.40
C VAL A 198 -7.72 -1.79 22.85
N GLU A 199 -7.15 -0.74 23.44
CA GLU A 199 -6.68 -0.80 24.81
C GLU A 199 -7.84 -1.11 25.77
N PRO A 200 -7.72 -2.14 26.63
CA PRO A 200 -8.81 -2.50 27.53
C PRO A 200 -8.98 -1.43 28.61
N GLY A 201 -10.17 -0.85 28.70
CA GLY A 201 -10.59 -0.07 29.87
C GLY A 201 -10.90 -0.95 31.08
N ASP A 202 -11.43 -0.33 32.13
CA ASP A 202 -11.88 -1.06 33.32
C ASP A 202 -12.94 -2.11 32.95
N ARG A 203 -12.95 -3.23 33.69
CA ARG A 203 -13.72 -4.45 33.34
C ARG A 203 -15.23 -4.23 33.13
N ASP A 204 -15.79 -3.14 33.68
CA ASP A 204 -17.21 -2.80 33.58
C ASP A 204 -17.53 -1.78 32.48
N GLU A 205 -16.52 -1.26 31.79
CA GLU A 205 -16.70 -0.18 30.83
C GLU A 205 -17.08 -0.68 29.42
N ILE A 206 -18.10 -0.05 28.85
CA ILE A 206 -18.64 -0.39 27.52
C ILE A 206 -17.77 0.21 26.42
N PHE A 207 -17.30 1.44 26.63
CA PHE A 207 -16.45 2.17 25.70
C PHE A 207 -14.97 2.06 26.08
N SER A 208 -14.10 2.01 25.07
CA SER A 208 -12.65 2.09 25.25
C SER A 208 -12.23 3.43 25.88
N PRO A 209 -11.19 3.48 26.74
CA PRO A 209 -10.65 4.72 27.30
C PRO A 209 -10.33 5.77 26.22
N PHE A 210 -9.85 5.32 25.06
CA PHE A 210 -9.60 6.16 23.89
C PHE A 210 -10.81 7.01 23.50
N LEU A 211 -12.01 6.40 23.46
CA LEU A 211 -13.26 7.07 23.08
C LEU A 211 -13.81 8.02 24.15
N LYS A 212 -13.32 7.94 25.38
CA LYS A 212 -13.72 8.82 26.48
C LYS A 212 -12.84 10.06 26.60
N ASN A 213 -11.69 10.06 25.93
CA ASN A 213 -10.75 11.17 26.00
C ASN A 213 -11.29 12.39 25.24
N PRO A 214 -11.59 13.52 25.90
CA PRO A 214 -12.09 14.72 25.22
C PRO A 214 -11.07 15.30 24.23
N LEU A 215 -9.77 15.15 24.48
CA LEU A 215 -8.73 15.65 23.56
C LEU A 215 -8.74 14.90 22.23
N MET A 216 -9.07 13.60 22.25
CA MET A 216 -9.22 12.81 21.03
C MET A 216 -10.36 13.39 20.16
N TRP A 217 -11.50 13.73 20.78
CA TRP A 217 -12.63 14.32 20.05
C TRP A 217 -12.36 15.72 19.53
N VAL A 218 -11.59 16.55 20.25
CA VAL A 218 -11.11 17.83 19.71
C VAL A 218 -10.21 17.59 18.51
N GLY A 219 -9.27 16.65 18.62
CA GLY A 219 -8.37 16.26 17.53
C GLY A 219 -9.08 15.68 16.31
N PHE A 220 -10.20 14.96 16.51
CA PHE A 220 -11.07 14.46 15.43
C PHE A 220 -11.91 15.58 14.82
N ALA A 221 -12.52 16.42 15.65
CA ALA A 221 -13.46 17.45 15.20
C ALA A 221 -12.81 18.48 14.28
N ILE A 222 -11.55 18.85 14.52
CA ILE A 222 -10.85 19.85 13.69
C ILE A 222 -10.72 19.37 12.23
N PRO A 223 -10.03 18.26 11.90
CA PRO A 223 -9.97 17.76 10.53
C PRO A 223 -11.35 17.35 10.01
N PHE A 224 -12.21 16.74 10.84
CA PHE A 224 -13.53 16.29 10.38
C PHE A 224 -14.37 17.47 9.88
N LEU A 225 -14.47 18.55 10.65
CA LEU A 225 -15.23 19.73 10.24
C LEU A 225 -14.55 20.46 9.07
N SER A 226 -13.22 20.62 9.12
CA SER A 226 -12.48 21.30 8.07
C SER A 226 -12.49 20.58 6.72
N LEU A 227 -12.46 19.24 6.70
CA LEU A 227 -12.51 18.45 5.47
C LEU A 227 -13.95 18.16 5.03
N SER A 228 -14.92 18.17 5.96
CA SER A 228 -16.34 18.04 5.60
C SER A 228 -16.83 19.22 4.76
N THR A 229 -16.27 20.43 4.92
CA THR A 229 -16.64 21.57 4.06
C THR A 229 -16.25 21.33 2.60
N LEU A 230 -15.16 20.61 2.33
CA LEU A 230 -14.74 20.23 0.98
C LEU A 230 -15.73 19.23 0.36
N GLY A 231 -16.10 18.18 1.11
CA GLY A 231 -17.10 17.22 0.67
C GLY A 231 -18.49 17.85 0.48
N LEU A 232 -18.88 18.76 1.37
CA LEU A 232 -20.14 19.48 1.30
C LEU A 232 -20.15 20.48 0.14
N ASN A 233 -19.08 21.22 -0.12
CA ASN A 233 -18.97 22.13 -1.26
C ASN A 233 -19.19 21.38 -2.59
N HIS A 234 -18.64 20.17 -2.72
CA HIS A 234 -18.80 19.34 -3.92
C HIS A 234 -20.28 19.05 -4.25
N TYR A 235 -21.10 18.74 -3.25
CA TYR A 235 -22.54 18.50 -3.44
C TYR A 235 -23.37 19.80 -3.39
N PHE A 236 -22.90 20.79 -2.65
CA PHE A 236 -23.58 22.03 -2.34
C PHE A 236 -22.63 23.22 -2.51
N PRO A 237 -22.48 23.73 -3.75
CA PRO A 237 -21.46 24.75 -4.08
C PRO A 237 -21.59 26.08 -3.33
N TYR A 238 -22.70 26.32 -2.64
CA TYR A 238 -22.90 27.50 -1.80
C TYR A 238 -22.16 27.44 -0.45
N ILE A 239 -21.66 26.26 -0.05
CA ILE A 239 -20.84 26.09 1.15
C ILE A 239 -19.39 26.40 0.76
N PRO A 240 -18.72 27.41 1.34
CA PRO A 240 -17.35 27.75 0.97
C PRO A 240 -16.36 26.64 1.38
N GLU A 241 -15.40 26.38 0.50
CA GLU A 241 -14.28 25.48 0.78
C GLU A 241 -13.21 26.18 1.64
N LEU A 242 -12.63 25.45 2.58
CA LEU A 242 -11.49 25.93 3.35
C LEU A 242 -10.20 25.50 2.64
N GLU A 243 -9.61 26.43 1.90
CA GLU A 243 -8.33 26.19 1.23
C GLU A 243 -7.18 26.35 2.22
N PHE A 244 -6.41 25.28 2.41
CA PHE A 244 -5.18 25.27 3.20
C PHE A 244 -3.93 25.18 2.34
N SER A 245 -4.03 25.46 1.04
CA SER A 245 -2.93 25.38 0.07
C SER A 245 -2.52 26.74 -0.44
N HIS A 246 -1.24 27.05 -0.34
CA HIS A 246 -0.64 28.28 -0.82
C HIS A 246 0.64 28.00 -1.59
N TYR A 247 0.82 28.69 -2.71
CA TYR A 247 2.04 28.61 -3.50
C TYR A 247 2.88 29.86 -3.27
N LEU A 248 4.10 29.67 -2.77
CA LEU A 248 5.10 30.72 -2.69
C LEU A 248 6.04 30.61 -3.89
N PHE A 249 6.04 31.62 -4.76
CA PHE A 249 6.90 31.64 -5.93
C PHE A 249 8.25 32.30 -5.62
N ILE A 250 9.33 31.53 -5.72
CA ILE A 250 10.71 31.98 -5.57
C ILE A 250 11.22 32.41 -6.94
N ARG A 251 10.97 33.68 -7.28
CA ARG A 251 11.35 34.28 -8.59
C ARG A 251 12.80 34.01 -9.00
N PRO A 252 13.83 34.16 -8.14
CA PRO A 252 15.22 33.97 -8.57
C PRO A 252 15.55 32.56 -9.05
N LEU A 253 14.82 31.54 -8.57
CA LEU A 253 15.05 30.14 -8.92
C LEU A 253 14.03 29.63 -9.94
N SER A 254 13.02 30.42 -10.29
CA SER A 254 11.86 29.97 -11.09
C SER A 254 11.21 28.71 -10.50
N GLN A 255 11.10 28.65 -9.18
CA GLN A 255 10.55 27.52 -8.42
C GLN A 255 9.37 27.96 -7.56
N SER A 256 8.43 27.04 -7.32
CA SER A 256 7.32 27.24 -6.38
C SER A 256 7.44 26.29 -5.18
N LEU A 257 7.22 26.84 -3.99
CA LEU A 257 7.00 26.06 -2.78
C LEU A 257 5.49 25.93 -2.56
N HIS A 258 5.02 24.69 -2.55
CA HIS A 258 3.63 24.38 -2.22
C HIS A 258 3.53 24.18 -0.70
N LEU A 259 3.00 25.18 -0.02
CA LEU A 259 2.71 25.12 1.42
C LEU A 259 1.26 24.68 1.59
N PHE A 260 1.05 23.47 2.07
CA PHE A 260 -0.28 22.99 2.40
C PHE A 260 -0.33 22.30 3.75
N VAL A 261 -1.46 22.44 4.45
CA VAL A 261 -1.70 21.72 5.70
C VAL A 261 -2.43 20.42 5.38
N SER A 262 -1.73 19.29 5.49
CA SER A 262 -2.35 17.97 5.50
C SER A 262 -2.50 17.49 6.94
N PHE A 263 -3.75 17.38 7.41
CA PHE A 263 -4.06 16.86 8.75
C PHE A 263 -3.56 15.42 8.95
N THR A 264 -3.57 14.60 7.89
CA THR A 264 -3.03 13.24 7.92
C THR A 264 -1.53 13.25 8.13
N VAL A 265 -0.80 14.07 7.36
CA VAL A 265 0.67 14.19 7.51
C VAL A 265 1.02 14.78 8.88
N LEU A 266 0.25 15.75 9.37
CA LEU A 266 0.44 16.34 10.69
C LEU A 266 0.29 15.29 11.81
N GLY A 267 -0.72 14.41 11.70
CA GLY A 267 -0.91 13.29 12.62
C GLY A 267 0.23 12.28 12.58
N LEU A 268 0.72 11.91 11.39
CA LEU A 268 1.86 10.99 11.26
C LEU A 268 3.19 11.63 11.71
N ALA A 269 3.38 12.91 11.42
CA ALA A 269 4.59 13.66 11.77
C ALA A 269 4.79 13.77 13.28
N TYR A 270 3.72 13.71 14.08
CA TYR A 270 3.81 13.67 15.54
C TYR A 270 4.62 12.46 16.05
N PHE A 271 4.59 11.34 15.33
CA PHE A 271 5.32 10.12 15.72
C PHE A 271 6.75 10.06 15.17
N LEU A 272 7.16 11.04 14.36
CA LEU A 272 8.51 11.11 13.82
C LEU A 272 9.47 11.68 14.87
N SER A 273 10.71 11.17 14.86
CA SER A 273 11.78 11.79 15.66
C SER A 273 12.13 13.17 15.11
N LEU A 274 12.64 14.05 15.98
CA LEU A 274 13.03 15.41 15.60
C LEU A 274 14.07 15.43 14.47
N ASP A 275 15.01 14.49 14.47
CA ASP A 275 16.05 14.37 13.45
C ASP A 275 15.47 14.01 12.07
N VAL A 276 14.48 13.10 12.04
CA VAL A 276 13.76 12.73 10.82
C VAL A 276 12.90 13.90 10.35
N GLY A 277 12.18 14.55 11.26
CA GLY A 277 11.37 15.73 10.96
C GLY A 277 12.20 16.87 10.36
N MET A 278 13.37 17.16 10.94
CA MET A 278 14.32 18.15 10.41
C MET A 278 14.78 17.78 9.00
N SER A 279 15.13 16.51 8.79
CA SER A 279 15.61 16.01 7.50
C SER A 279 14.58 16.21 6.39
N ILE A 280 13.30 15.89 6.63
CA ILE A 280 12.25 15.94 5.60
C ILE A 280 12.13 17.35 4.97
N TRP A 281 11.93 18.40 5.78
CA TRP A 281 11.76 19.74 5.23
C TRP A 281 13.08 20.32 4.68
N LEU A 282 14.22 20.02 5.33
CA LEU A 282 15.52 20.48 4.89
C LEU A 282 15.89 19.90 3.51
N PHE A 283 15.76 18.58 3.34
CA PHE A 283 16.03 17.92 2.06
C PHE A 283 15.03 18.30 0.97
N HIS A 284 13.77 18.61 1.33
CA HIS A 284 12.82 19.19 0.38
C HIS A 284 13.30 20.55 -0.14
N LEU A 285 13.76 21.45 0.74
CA LEU A 285 14.30 22.75 0.34
C LEU A 285 15.60 22.63 -0.48
N LEU A 286 16.48 21.69 -0.12
CA LEU A 286 17.69 21.40 -0.89
C LEU A 286 17.32 20.92 -2.30
N THR A 287 16.32 20.05 -2.42
CA THR A 287 15.82 19.56 -3.72
C THR A 287 15.24 20.70 -4.55
N LYS A 288 14.42 21.59 -3.96
CA LYS A 288 13.89 22.78 -4.64
C LYS A 288 15.02 23.72 -5.08
N THR A 289 16.07 23.85 -4.27
CA THR A 289 17.25 24.66 -4.61
C THR A 289 18.01 24.05 -5.79
N GLN A 290 18.23 22.73 -5.78
CA GLN A 290 18.86 22.02 -6.89
C GLN A 290 18.08 22.22 -8.20
N MET A 291 16.76 22.01 -8.18
CA MET A 291 15.91 22.24 -9.37
C MET A 291 15.96 23.69 -9.84
N GLY A 292 16.06 24.65 -8.91
CA GLY A 292 16.28 26.05 -9.24
C GLY A 292 17.59 26.30 -9.97
N VAL A 293 18.69 25.68 -9.53
CA VAL A 293 20.00 25.76 -10.18
C VAL A 293 19.97 25.09 -11.55
N GLU A 294 19.35 23.92 -11.68
CA GLU A 294 19.16 23.22 -12.96
C GLU A 294 18.44 24.12 -13.97
N ASN A 295 17.36 24.79 -13.55
CA ASN A 295 16.64 25.74 -14.39
C ASN A 295 17.48 26.95 -14.80
N LEU A 296 18.29 27.50 -13.89
CA LEU A 296 19.15 28.65 -14.16
C LEU A 296 20.28 28.34 -15.14
N VAL A 297 20.84 27.14 -15.06
CA VAL A 297 21.91 26.68 -15.96
C VAL A 297 21.34 26.13 -17.28
N GLY A 298 20.03 25.88 -17.34
CA GLY A 298 19.38 25.26 -18.49
C GLY A 298 19.68 23.77 -18.61
N TYR A 299 20.02 23.11 -17.51
CA TYR A 299 20.27 21.67 -17.48
C TYR A 299 18.97 20.90 -17.29
N SER A 300 18.64 20.04 -18.24
CA SER A 300 17.54 19.09 -18.12
C SER A 300 17.93 17.76 -18.75
N LEU A 301 17.50 16.67 -18.12
CA LEU A 301 17.62 15.34 -18.73
C LEU A 301 16.45 15.14 -19.70
N PRO A 302 16.70 14.64 -20.92
CA PRO A 302 15.64 14.28 -21.85
C PRO A 302 14.86 13.07 -21.30
N GLY A 303 13.53 13.17 -21.31
CA GLY A 303 12.65 12.08 -20.88
C GLY A 303 11.26 12.58 -20.52
N THR A 304 10.35 11.64 -20.27
CA THR A 304 9.01 11.92 -19.76
C THR A 304 9.05 11.97 -18.25
N HIS A 305 8.47 13.02 -17.66
CA HIS A 305 8.25 13.04 -16.21
C HIS A 305 7.33 11.87 -15.82
N GLU A 306 7.75 11.07 -14.85
CA GLU A 306 6.88 10.05 -14.28
C GLU A 306 5.81 10.73 -13.41
N LEU A 307 4.57 10.25 -13.54
CA LEU A 307 3.40 10.76 -12.81
C LEU A 307 3.57 10.75 -11.28
N PHE A 308 4.46 9.90 -10.77
CA PHE A 308 4.63 9.63 -9.34
C PHE A 308 5.95 10.18 -8.77
N THR A 309 6.72 10.91 -9.56
CA THR A 309 7.95 11.56 -9.11
C THR A 309 7.75 13.06 -9.06
N GLU A 310 7.88 13.66 -7.88
CA GLU A 310 7.88 15.12 -7.75
C GLU A 310 9.26 15.67 -8.11
N GLY A 311 9.30 16.62 -9.04
CA GLY A 311 10.50 17.37 -9.39
C GLY A 311 11.09 17.05 -10.77
N SER A 312 12.33 17.47 -11.00
CA SER A 312 13.07 17.21 -12.23
C SER A 312 13.48 15.74 -12.36
N LEU A 313 13.68 15.27 -13.59
CA LEU A 313 14.07 13.88 -13.86
C LEU A 313 15.40 13.52 -13.16
N THR A 314 16.29 14.49 -12.96
CA THR A 314 17.55 14.33 -12.22
C THR A 314 17.30 13.97 -10.75
N VAL A 315 16.38 14.69 -10.09
CA VAL A 315 15.97 14.44 -8.70
C VAL A 315 15.33 13.06 -8.58
N ALA A 316 14.49 12.65 -9.54
CA ALA A 316 13.89 11.33 -9.55
C ALA A 316 14.95 10.20 -9.58
N HIS A 317 15.95 10.31 -10.46
CA HIS A 317 17.05 9.33 -10.54
C HIS A 317 17.91 9.34 -9.27
N GLN A 318 18.16 10.51 -8.67
CA GLN A 318 18.86 10.62 -7.40
C GLN A 318 18.08 9.96 -6.26
N GLY A 319 16.76 10.17 -6.21
CA GLY A 319 15.88 9.52 -5.23
C GLY A 319 15.91 8.00 -5.35
N MET A 320 15.86 7.47 -6.58
CA MET A 320 16.02 6.03 -6.83
C MET A 320 17.40 5.52 -6.37
N GLY A 321 18.48 6.25 -6.68
CA GLY A 321 19.83 5.93 -6.21
C GLY A 321 19.97 5.94 -4.69
N ALA A 322 19.35 6.92 -4.02
CA ALA A 322 19.32 7.02 -2.56
C ALA A 322 18.55 5.85 -1.93
N MET A 323 17.42 5.44 -2.52
CA MET A 323 16.67 4.27 -2.07
C MET A 323 17.50 2.98 -2.22
N LEU A 324 18.19 2.78 -3.34
CA LEU A 324 19.09 1.64 -3.52
C LEU A 324 20.24 1.65 -2.51
N ALA A 325 20.84 2.81 -2.23
CA ALA A 325 21.86 2.94 -1.20
C ALA A 325 21.33 2.57 0.19
N LEU A 326 20.11 3.00 0.54
CA LEU A 326 19.42 2.64 1.78
C LEU A 326 19.20 1.12 1.89
N VAL A 327 18.83 0.45 0.80
CA VAL A 327 18.69 -1.01 0.76
C VAL A 327 20.03 -1.69 1.00
N VAL A 328 21.10 -1.26 0.30
CA VAL A 328 22.44 -1.84 0.45
C VAL A 328 22.95 -1.68 1.88
N VAL A 329 22.82 -0.48 2.47
CA VAL A 329 23.21 -0.23 3.86
C VAL A 329 22.36 -1.05 4.82
N GLY A 330 21.04 -1.13 4.60
CA GLY A 330 20.14 -1.92 5.44
C GLY A 330 20.43 -3.42 5.41
N LEU A 331 20.76 -3.98 4.24
CA LEU A 331 21.21 -5.38 4.11
C LEU A 331 22.59 -5.57 4.75
N TRP A 332 23.49 -4.59 4.63
CA TRP A 332 24.80 -4.61 5.26
C TRP A 332 24.70 -4.62 6.79
N THR A 333 23.87 -3.78 7.40
CA THR A 333 23.68 -3.78 8.86
C THR A 333 23.06 -5.10 9.33
N SER A 334 22.13 -5.64 8.55
CA SER A 334 21.44 -6.92 8.83
C SER A 334 22.29 -8.17 8.56
N ARG A 335 23.51 -8.05 8.02
CA ARG A 335 24.32 -9.20 7.53
C ARG A 335 24.58 -10.29 8.56
N ARG A 336 24.68 -9.94 9.84
CA ARG A 336 24.90 -10.92 10.93
C ARG A 336 23.63 -11.76 11.13
N HIS A 337 22.49 -11.09 11.30
CA HIS A 337 21.17 -11.73 11.39
C HIS A 337 20.88 -12.60 10.15
N LEU A 338 21.10 -12.08 8.95
CA LEU A 338 20.91 -12.85 7.70
C LEU A 338 21.82 -14.07 7.62
N ARG A 339 23.06 -13.97 8.09
CA ARG A 339 23.98 -15.12 8.18
C ARG A 339 23.46 -16.18 9.15
N ASP A 340 22.89 -15.76 10.28
CA ASP A 340 22.34 -16.65 11.30
C ASP A 340 21.07 -17.36 10.78
N VAL A 341 20.22 -16.66 10.03
CA VAL A 341 19.08 -17.25 9.29
C VAL A 341 19.55 -18.30 8.29
N VAL A 342 20.57 -18.01 7.47
CA VAL A 342 21.13 -18.99 6.51
C VAL A 342 21.73 -20.21 7.22
N ASN A 343 22.41 -20.00 8.34
CA ASN A 343 22.96 -21.07 9.18
C ASN A 343 21.85 -21.98 9.72
N ARG A 344 20.74 -21.40 10.20
CA ARG A 344 19.54 -22.13 10.65
C ARG A 344 18.93 -22.97 9.53
N VAL A 345 18.78 -22.39 8.32
CA VAL A 345 18.28 -23.12 7.13
C VAL A 345 19.17 -24.30 6.78
N ARG A 346 20.49 -24.13 6.85
CA ARG A 346 21.49 -25.17 6.54
C ARG A 346 21.72 -26.17 7.68
N ARG A 347 21.01 -26.05 8.82
CA ARG A 347 21.20 -26.85 10.04
C ARG A 347 22.66 -26.85 10.54
N ARG A 348 23.38 -25.73 10.37
CA ARG A 348 24.77 -25.58 10.81
C ARG A 348 24.84 -24.47 11.87
N GLY A 349 25.39 -24.77 13.05
CA GLY A 349 25.63 -23.78 14.12
C GLY A 349 24.60 -23.82 15.27
N PRO A 350 24.80 -22.97 16.30
CA PRO A 350 23.91 -22.90 17.46
C PRO A 350 22.48 -22.51 17.04
N GLN A 351 21.48 -23.05 17.75
CA GLN A 351 20.08 -22.83 17.43
C GLN A 351 19.70 -21.36 17.67
N VAL A 352 19.51 -20.60 16.58
CA VAL A 352 18.75 -19.34 16.65
C VAL A 352 17.34 -19.69 17.08
N ASP A 353 16.89 -19.11 18.18
CA ASP A 353 15.54 -19.31 18.70
C ASP A 353 14.54 -18.54 17.83
N ASP A 354 13.69 -19.27 17.11
CA ASP A 354 12.63 -18.76 16.24
C ASP A 354 11.23 -19.12 16.76
N SER A 355 11.08 -19.42 18.06
CA SER A 355 9.79 -19.80 18.67
C SER A 355 8.73 -18.70 18.65
N ASP A 356 9.16 -17.44 18.67
CA ASP A 356 8.29 -16.27 18.71
C ASP A 356 7.89 -15.78 17.31
N GLU A 357 8.37 -16.43 16.25
CA GLU A 357 8.01 -16.09 14.86
C GLU A 357 6.81 -16.90 14.37
N ILE A 358 6.02 -16.30 13.47
CA ILE A 358 4.81 -16.94 12.90
C ILE A 358 5.16 -18.22 12.15
N LEU A 359 6.29 -18.20 11.44
CA LEU A 359 6.88 -19.36 10.76
C LEU A 359 8.34 -19.44 11.15
N SER A 360 8.87 -20.67 11.26
CA SER A 360 10.31 -20.86 11.43
C SER A 360 11.07 -20.19 10.28
N TYR A 361 12.27 -19.69 10.54
CA TYR A 361 13.09 -19.05 9.50
C TYR A 361 13.37 -20.00 8.32
N ARG A 362 13.35 -21.32 8.57
CA ARG A 362 13.46 -22.34 7.52
C ARG A 362 12.24 -22.37 6.61
N GLN A 363 11.03 -22.35 7.16
CA GLN A 363 9.80 -22.32 6.36
C GLN A 363 9.72 -21.04 5.55
N ALA A 364 9.99 -19.88 6.17
CA ALA A 364 10.01 -18.59 5.49
C ALA A 364 11.03 -18.57 4.34
N ALA A 365 12.25 -19.08 4.56
CA ALA A 365 13.26 -19.16 3.50
C ALA A 365 12.86 -20.09 2.33
N ILE A 366 12.21 -21.23 2.62
CA ILE A 366 11.72 -22.14 1.57
C ILE A 366 10.62 -21.45 0.74
N ILE A 367 9.64 -20.81 1.41
CA ILE A 367 8.56 -20.09 0.73
C ILE A 367 9.16 -18.97 -0.12
N LEU A 368 10.12 -18.20 0.42
CA LEU A 368 10.82 -17.16 -0.32
C LEU A 368 11.49 -17.72 -1.58
N CYS A 369 12.29 -18.79 -1.47
CA CYS A 369 12.95 -19.39 -2.63
C CYS A 369 11.96 -19.94 -3.66
N CYS A 370 10.91 -20.64 -3.23
CA CYS A 370 9.90 -21.20 -4.12
C CYS A 370 9.10 -20.10 -4.84
N ALA A 371 8.71 -19.04 -4.12
CA ALA A 371 7.99 -17.90 -4.66
C ALA A 371 8.84 -17.12 -5.67
N THR A 372 10.11 -16.84 -5.35
CA THR A 372 11.05 -16.17 -6.27
C THR A 372 11.30 -17.03 -7.51
N LEU A 373 11.48 -18.35 -7.36
CA LEU A 373 11.67 -19.25 -8.50
C LEU A 373 10.43 -19.30 -9.39
N PHE A 374 9.24 -19.40 -8.79
CA PHE A 374 7.99 -19.36 -9.54
C PHE A 374 7.83 -18.03 -10.29
N ALA A 375 8.09 -16.90 -9.64
CA ALA A 375 8.02 -15.58 -10.26
C ALA A 375 9.01 -15.44 -11.43
N LEU A 376 10.22 -15.99 -11.30
CA LEU A 376 11.21 -16.02 -12.37
C LEU A 376 10.73 -16.86 -13.56
N ILE A 377 10.23 -18.07 -13.30
CA ILE A 377 9.70 -18.96 -14.34
C ILE A 377 8.51 -18.28 -15.05
N TRP A 378 7.62 -17.64 -14.28
CA TRP A 378 6.46 -16.93 -14.80
C TRP A 378 6.89 -15.79 -15.74
N LEU A 379 7.84 -14.95 -15.32
CA LEU A 379 8.36 -13.86 -16.16
C LEU A 379 9.06 -14.37 -17.43
N VAL A 380 9.81 -15.48 -17.34
CA VAL A 380 10.44 -16.07 -18.53
C VAL A 380 9.38 -16.66 -19.47
N ALA A 381 8.32 -17.25 -18.93
CA ALA A 381 7.20 -17.79 -19.71
C ALA A 381 6.40 -16.71 -20.46
N THR A 382 6.46 -15.44 -20.03
CA THR A 382 5.86 -14.33 -20.79
C THR A 382 6.70 -13.90 -22.00
N GLY A 383 7.92 -14.44 -22.15
CA GLY A 383 8.86 -14.09 -23.22
C GLY A 383 9.97 -13.13 -22.78
N ILE A 384 10.02 -12.74 -21.49
CA ILE A 384 11.09 -11.87 -20.99
C ILE A 384 12.41 -12.67 -20.91
N PRO A 385 13.53 -12.15 -21.44
CA PRO A 385 14.82 -12.80 -21.31
C PRO A 385 15.20 -13.05 -19.85
N VAL A 386 15.77 -14.22 -19.54
CA VAL A 386 16.10 -14.64 -18.16
C VAL A 386 16.91 -13.59 -17.40
N VAL A 387 17.88 -12.95 -18.06
CA VAL A 387 18.70 -11.90 -17.44
C VAL A 387 17.85 -10.69 -17.04
N VAL A 388 16.93 -10.26 -17.91
CA VAL A 388 16.03 -9.13 -17.64
C VAL A 388 15.07 -9.47 -16.51
N ALA A 389 14.53 -10.70 -16.49
CA ALA A 389 13.66 -11.17 -15.42
C ALA A 389 14.38 -11.21 -14.06
N ILE A 390 15.64 -11.65 -14.01
CA ILE A 390 16.46 -11.63 -12.79
C ILE A 390 16.69 -10.18 -12.33
N VAL A 391 17.10 -9.29 -13.24
CA VAL A 391 17.33 -7.88 -12.91
C VAL A 391 16.05 -7.24 -12.38
N PHE A 392 14.92 -7.48 -13.04
CA PHE A 392 13.60 -6.99 -12.61
C PHE A 392 13.27 -7.45 -11.19
N LEU A 393 13.41 -8.74 -10.87
CA LEU A 393 13.12 -9.26 -9.54
C LEU A 393 14.05 -8.70 -8.47
N VAL A 394 15.33 -8.51 -8.78
CA VAL A 394 16.30 -7.89 -7.85
C VAL A 394 15.93 -6.43 -7.56
N VAL A 395 15.60 -5.66 -8.59
CA VAL A 395 15.18 -4.26 -8.45
C VAL A 395 13.85 -4.17 -7.69
N ALA A 396 12.86 -5.01 -8.05
CA ALA A 396 11.58 -5.07 -7.35
C ALA A 396 11.76 -5.42 -5.86
N PHE A 397 12.63 -6.39 -5.54
CA PHE A 397 12.95 -6.73 -4.15
C PHE A 397 13.61 -5.58 -3.40
N ALA A 398 14.54 -4.86 -4.05
CA ALA A 398 15.15 -3.67 -3.47
C ALA A 398 14.12 -2.57 -3.20
N ILE A 399 13.20 -2.33 -4.13
CA ILE A 399 12.11 -1.36 -3.97
C ILE A 399 11.18 -1.79 -2.81
N PHE A 400 10.75 -3.05 -2.76
CA PHE A 400 9.90 -3.54 -1.68
C PHE A 400 10.58 -3.45 -0.31
N TYR A 401 11.89 -3.76 -0.22
CA TYR A 401 12.67 -3.53 0.99
C TYR A 401 12.69 -2.06 1.39
N GLY A 402 13.04 -1.18 0.44
CA GLY A 402 13.20 0.25 0.66
C GLY A 402 11.90 0.90 1.12
N LEU A 403 10.80 0.66 0.39
CA LEU A 403 9.48 1.18 0.74
C LEU A 403 9.00 0.66 2.10
N SER A 404 9.15 -0.63 2.38
CA SER A 404 8.75 -1.20 3.68
C SER A 404 9.52 -0.55 4.84
N ARG A 405 10.79 -0.20 4.63
CA ARG A 405 11.63 0.45 5.64
C ARG A 405 11.37 1.95 5.79
N ILE A 406 10.88 2.62 4.75
CA ILE A 406 10.50 4.04 4.81
C ILE A 406 9.15 4.20 5.54
N VAL A 407 8.24 3.25 5.36
CA VAL A 407 6.89 3.28 5.95
C VAL A 407 6.88 2.80 7.41
N ALA A 408 7.79 1.90 7.78
CA ALA A 408 7.95 1.37 9.13
C ALA A 408 8.66 2.34 10.08
#